data_AF-A0A2Z3HBV2-F1
#
_entry.id   AF-A0A2Z3HBV2-F1
#
_cell.length_a   1.000
_cell.length_b   1.000
_cell.length_c   1.000
_cell.angle_alpha   90.00
_cell.angle_beta   90.00
_cell.angle_gamma   90.00
#
_symmetry.space_group_name_H-M   'P 1'
#
loop_
_entity.id
_entity.type
_entity.pdbx_description
1 polymer ?
#
loop_
_entity_poly.entity_id
_entity_poly.type
_entity_poly.pdbx_seq_one_letter_code
_entity_poly.pdbx_strand_id
1 'polypeptide(L)'
;MGRAFVRILCPSYGTPEEADVRREDCVEMFKRVPEVSHPQMNLVLRNQFVLSVEVVVRFEPTYLVFRGREGGTTDEGRAFFVPYDEIGYIRLERVVRVGELKQMYGEMGFVDAEDRLSKGETQEEKAEAAKLAGDAKGPSPSVSGLPLDPASIAKQNLLDRIRATRASVSGITGRLTDKK
;
A
#
# COMPACT_ATOMS: atom_id res chain seq x y z
N MET A 1 -13.35 -0.99 -7.14
CA MET A 1 -12.05 -0.31 -6.91
C MET A 1 -10.98 -1.06 -7.69
N GLY A 2 -10.64 -0.60 -8.89
CA GLY A 2 -9.61 -1.23 -9.74
C GLY A 2 -8.22 -0.89 -9.21
N ARG A 3 -7.40 -1.90 -8.92
CA ARG A 3 -5.98 -1.69 -8.59
C ARG A 3 -5.24 -1.37 -9.89
N ALA A 4 -4.67 -0.18 -10.01
CA ALA A 4 -3.79 0.16 -11.12
C ALA A 4 -2.48 -0.63 -10.97
N PHE A 5 -2.25 -1.57 -11.88
CA PHE A 5 -0.97 -2.25 -12.00
C PHE A 5 -0.06 -1.36 -12.82
N VAL A 6 0.87 -0.66 -12.15
CA VAL A 6 1.90 0.09 -12.86
C VAL A 6 2.92 -0.92 -13.37
N ARG A 7 2.78 -1.28 -14.65
CA ARG A 7 3.82 -2.00 -15.38
C ARG A 7 4.84 -0.96 -15.82
N ILE A 8 5.95 -0.85 -15.09
CA ILE A 8 7.06 -0.01 -15.50
C ILE A 8 7.72 -0.74 -16.68
N LEU A 9 7.29 -0.40 -17.88
CA LEU A 9 7.92 -0.85 -19.11
C LEU A 9 9.15 0.03 -19.34
N CYS A 10 10.31 -0.61 -19.44
CA CYS A 10 11.54 0.07 -19.81
C CYS A 10 11.36 0.67 -21.22
N PRO A 11 11.73 1.94 -21.46
CA PRO A 11 11.57 2.58 -22.75
C PRO A 11 12.73 2.21 -23.68
N SER A 12 12.84 0.93 -24.05
CA SER A 12 13.68 0.49 -25.16
C SER A 12 12.80 0.15 -26.34
N TYR A 13 12.72 1.11 -27.27
CA TYR A 13 12.07 0.98 -28.58
C TYR A 13 12.69 -0.17 -29.38
N GLY A 14 11.95 -1.26 -29.55
CA GLY A 14 12.36 -2.42 -30.34
C GLY A 14 11.20 -3.41 -30.43
N THR A 15 11.17 -4.19 -31.50
CA THR A 15 10.16 -5.22 -31.81
C THR A 15 9.77 -6.08 -30.59
N PRO A 16 8.52 -6.56 -30.49
CA PRO A 16 7.98 -7.28 -29.31
C PRO A 16 8.64 -8.63 -29.00
N GLU A 17 9.69 -9.00 -29.75
CA GLU A 17 10.32 -10.32 -29.72
C GLU A 17 11.51 -10.40 -28.76
N GLU A 18 12.06 -9.28 -28.28
CA GLU A 18 13.31 -9.29 -27.51
C GLU A 18 13.37 -8.15 -26.46
N ALA A 19 12.31 -8.02 -25.66
CA ALA A 19 12.32 -7.15 -24.48
C ALA A 19 13.02 -7.89 -23.32
N ASP A 20 14.30 -8.20 -23.49
CA ASP A 20 15.17 -8.62 -22.40
C ASP A 20 15.52 -7.41 -21.56
N VAL A 21 15.22 -7.48 -20.26
CA VAL A 21 15.62 -6.42 -19.33
C VAL A 21 17.13 -6.51 -19.18
N ARG A 22 17.86 -5.56 -19.78
CA ARG A 22 19.31 -5.56 -19.71
C ARG A 22 19.78 -5.25 -18.30
N ARG A 23 21.00 -5.68 -18.00
CA ARG A 23 21.66 -5.38 -16.73
C ARG A 23 21.66 -3.87 -16.44
N GLU A 24 22.00 -3.05 -17.43
CA GLU A 24 22.08 -1.59 -17.24
C GLU A 24 20.72 -1.03 -16.79
N ASP A 25 19.64 -1.47 -17.45
CA ASP A 25 18.27 -1.03 -17.17
C ASP A 25 17.82 -1.44 -15.77
N CYS A 26 18.10 -2.68 -15.36
CA CYS A 26 17.84 -3.15 -14.01
C CYS A 26 18.54 -2.27 -12.97
N VAL A 27 19.84 -2.06 -13.13
CA VAL A 27 20.65 -1.29 -12.17
C VAL A 27 20.20 0.17 -12.12
N GLU A 28 19.91 0.78 -13.26
CA GLU A 28 19.40 2.16 -13.32
C GLU A 28 18.04 2.28 -12.62
N MET A 29 17.16 1.30 -12.80
CA MET A 29 15.86 1.30 -12.16
C MET A 29 15.95 1.13 -10.64
N PHE A 30 16.80 0.21 -10.15
CA PHE A 30 17.05 0.06 -8.71
C PHE A 30 17.69 1.30 -8.06
N LYS A 31 18.47 2.09 -8.82
CA LYS A 31 19.03 3.36 -8.35
C LYS A 31 17.99 4.47 -8.25
N ARG A 32 16.97 4.45 -9.12
CA ARG A 32 15.87 5.45 -9.11
C ARG A 32 14.84 5.17 -8.02
N VAL A 33 14.60 3.90 -7.72
CA VAL A 33 13.65 3.51 -6.68
C VAL A 33 14.30 3.69 -5.30
N PRO A 34 13.69 4.44 -4.37
CA PRO A 34 14.25 4.62 -3.03
C PRO A 34 14.32 3.29 -2.28
N GLU A 35 15.34 3.11 -1.44
CA GLU A 35 15.58 1.88 -0.67
C GLU A 35 14.39 1.49 0.21
N VAL A 36 13.65 2.47 0.73
CA VAL A 36 12.43 2.26 1.53
C VAL A 36 11.35 1.50 0.75
N SER A 37 11.37 1.58 -0.58
CA SER A 37 10.42 0.90 -1.46
C SER A 37 10.92 -0.42 -2.01
N HIS A 38 12.17 -0.84 -1.75
CA HIS A 38 12.70 -2.12 -2.21
C HIS A 38 11.90 -3.34 -1.70
N PRO A 39 11.47 -3.40 -0.42
CA PRO A 39 10.62 -4.49 0.09
C PRO A 39 9.26 -4.64 -0.61
N GLN A 40 8.83 -3.60 -1.34
CA GLN A 40 7.55 -3.55 -2.05
C GLN A 40 7.70 -3.88 -3.53
N MET A 41 8.92 -4.19 -3.99
CA MET A 41 9.22 -4.57 -5.36
C MET A 41 9.05 -6.08 -5.54
N ASN A 42 8.32 -6.44 -6.58
CA ASN A 42 8.14 -7.80 -7.05
C ASN A 42 8.78 -7.92 -8.43
N LEU A 43 9.76 -8.82 -8.56
CA LEU A 43 10.32 -9.25 -9.84
C LEU A 43 9.38 -10.28 -10.43
N VAL A 44 8.92 -10.05 -11.65
CA VAL A 44 8.15 -11.03 -12.40
C VAL A 44 9.06 -11.61 -13.46
N LEU A 45 9.34 -12.90 -13.33
CA LEU A 45 10.15 -13.66 -14.26
C LEU A 45 9.35 -14.04 -15.50
N ARG A 46 10.03 -14.45 -16.57
CA ARG A 46 9.41 -14.88 -17.84
C ARG A 46 8.46 -16.07 -17.69
N ASN A 47 8.72 -16.96 -16.75
CA ASN A 47 7.85 -18.07 -16.38
C ASN A 47 6.62 -17.64 -15.54
N GLN A 48 6.37 -16.32 -15.41
CA GLN A 48 5.34 -15.71 -14.57
C GLN A 48 5.51 -15.96 -13.07
N PHE A 49 6.68 -16.42 -12.66
CA PHE A 49 7.04 -16.54 -11.26
C PHE A 49 7.28 -15.17 -10.67
N VAL A 50 6.77 -14.96 -9.45
CA VAL A 50 6.84 -13.65 -8.79
C VAL A 50 7.74 -13.79 -7.57
N LEU A 51 8.80 -12.98 -7.51
CA LEU A 51 9.73 -12.93 -6.40
C LEU A 51 9.63 -11.55 -5.74
N SER A 52 9.27 -11.50 -4.46
CA SER A 52 9.34 -10.27 -3.69
C SER A 52 10.77 -10.03 -3.25
N VAL A 53 11.31 -8.86 -3.57
CA VAL A 53 12.64 -8.43 -3.15
C VAL A 53 12.52 -7.86 -1.74
N GLU A 54 13.31 -8.35 -0.80
CA GLU A 54 13.42 -7.79 0.56
C GLU A 54 14.65 -6.87 0.64
N VAL A 55 15.81 -7.41 0.27
CA VAL A 55 17.09 -6.69 0.29
C VAL A 55 17.94 -7.14 -0.89
N VAL A 56 18.44 -6.20 -1.69
CA VAL A 56 19.42 -6.49 -2.74
C VAL A 56 20.81 -6.57 -2.10
N VAL A 57 21.48 -7.71 -2.30
CA VAL A 57 22.80 -7.95 -1.69
C VAL A 57 23.91 -7.51 -2.64
N ARG A 58 23.80 -7.90 -3.93
CA ARG A 58 24.83 -7.61 -4.93
C ARG A 58 24.27 -7.68 -6.35
N PHE A 59 24.82 -6.82 -7.21
CA PHE A 59 24.63 -6.86 -8.66
C PHE A 59 25.86 -7.52 -9.31
N GLU A 60 25.71 -8.74 -9.82
CA GLU A 60 26.76 -9.40 -10.60
C GLU A 60 26.58 -9.08 -12.11
N PRO A 61 27.55 -9.39 -12.98
CA PRO A 61 27.43 -9.11 -14.41
C PRO A 61 26.33 -9.93 -15.11
N THR A 62 26.05 -11.15 -14.63
CA THR A 62 25.16 -12.11 -15.29
C THR A 62 23.87 -12.38 -14.51
N TYR A 63 23.85 -12.11 -13.20
CA TYR A 63 22.69 -12.35 -12.35
C TYR A 63 22.57 -11.31 -11.23
N LEU A 64 21.36 -11.18 -10.70
CA LEU A 64 21.04 -10.40 -9.53
C LEU A 64 20.98 -11.31 -8.29
N VAL A 65 21.65 -10.89 -7.21
CA VAL A 65 21.59 -11.57 -5.91
C VAL A 65 20.80 -10.72 -4.93
N PHE A 66 19.70 -11.28 -4.44
CA PHE A 66 18.88 -10.63 -3.43
C PHE A 66 18.31 -11.64 -2.45
N ARG A 67 17.95 -11.15 -1.28
CA ARG A 67 17.15 -11.86 -0.29
C ARG A 67 15.69 -11.48 -0.52
N GLY A 68 14.81 -12.45 -0.47
CA GLY A 68 13.40 -12.24 -0.75
C GLY A 68 12.51 -13.38 -0.30
N ARG A 69 11.29 -13.36 -0.83
CA ARG A 69 10.29 -14.43 -0.68
C ARG A 69 9.67 -14.77 -2.03
N GLU A 70 9.25 -16.01 -2.18
CA GLU A 70 8.49 -16.46 -3.34
C GLU A 70 7.01 -16.06 -3.19
N GLY A 71 6.44 -15.49 -4.25
CA GLY A 71 5.06 -15.01 -4.26
C GLY A 71 4.06 -16.13 -3.95
N GLY A 72 3.26 -15.94 -2.89
CA GLY A 72 2.26 -16.91 -2.46
C GLY A 72 2.75 -17.91 -1.42
N THR A 73 4.03 -17.86 -1.05
CA THR A 73 4.59 -18.65 0.06
C THR A 73 4.91 -17.76 1.26
N THR A 74 4.97 -18.37 2.44
CA THR A 74 5.43 -17.72 3.69
C THR A 74 6.93 -17.93 3.93
N ASP A 75 7.67 -18.36 2.91
CA ASP A 75 9.10 -18.64 3.04
C ASP A 75 9.91 -17.34 2.97
N GLU A 76 10.20 -16.79 4.16
CA GLU A 76 10.93 -15.54 4.31
C GLU A 76 12.44 -15.74 4.29
N GLY A 77 13.16 -14.80 3.67
CA GLY A 77 14.61 -14.66 3.80
C GLY A 77 15.45 -15.65 2.99
N ARG A 78 14.90 -16.25 1.93
CA ARG A 78 15.70 -17.07 1.01
C ARG A 78 16.52 -16.17 0.08
N ALA A 79 17.74 -16.61 -0.22
CA ALA A 79 18.59 -15.98 -1.21
C ALA A 79 18.21 -16.48 -2.61
N PHE A 80 18.00 -15.55 -3.53
CA PHE A 80 17.70 -15.82 -4.92
C PHE A 80 18.83 -15.33 -5.82
N PHE A 81 19.13 -16.14 -6.83
CA PHE A 81 20.08 -15.83 -7.90
C PHE A 81 19.29 -15.83 -9.20
N VAL A 82 19.03 -14.64 -9.72
CA VAL A 82 18.14 -14.46 -10.88
C VAL A 82 18.93 -13.90 -12.05
N PRO A 83 19.09 -14.64 -13.16
CA PRO A 83 19.67 -14.11 -14.39
C PRO A 83 18.85 -12.93 -14.92
N TYR A 84 19.52 -11.93 -15.47
CA TYR A 84 18.82 -10.75 -16.03
C TYR A 84 17.87 -11.14 -17.17
N ASP A 85 18.26 -12.13 -17.98
CA ASP A 85 17.47 -12.66 -19.10
C ASP A 85 16.16 -13.34 -18.65
N GLU A 86 16.05 -13.73 -17.38
CA GLU A 86 14.81 -14.31 -16.86
C GLU A 86 13.85 -13.24 -16.33
N ILE A 87 14.31 -12.01 -16.13
CA ILE A 87 13.49 -10.92 -15.59
C ILE A 87 12.62 -10.37 -16.72
N GLY A 88 11.31 -10.60 -16.63
CA GLY A 88 10.35 -10.06 -17.59
C GLY A 88 10.03 -8.60 -17.31
N TYR A 89 9.65 -8.28 -16.07
CA TYR A 89 9.41 -6.90 -15.64
C TYR A 89 9.44 -6.79 -14.12
N ILE A 90 9.60 -5.55 -13.64
CA ILE A 90 9.54 -5.24 -12.22
C ILE A 90 8.21 -4.54 -11.92
N ARG A 91 7.54 -4.98 -10.86
CA ARG A 91 6.25 -4.46 -10.41
C ARG A 91 6.37 -3.97 -8.98
N LEU A 92 5.76 -2.82 -8.69
CA LEU A 92 5.54 -2.37 -7.31
C LEU A 92 4.20 -2.92 -6.80
N GLU A 93 4.21 -3.54 -5.63
CA GLU A 93 2.98 -4.07 -4.99
C GLU A 93 2.11 -2.95 -4.44
N ARG A 94 2.76 -1.92 -3.89
CA ARG A 94 2.10 -0.71 -3.40
C ARG A 94 1.48 0.08 -4.56
N VAL A 95 0.33 0.70 -4.27
CA VAL A 95 -0.24 1.71 -5.16
C VAL A 95 0.64 2.96 -5.10
N VAL A 96 1.34 3.24 -6.20
CA VAL A 96 2.19 4.42 -6.37
C VAL A 96 1.41 5.45 -7.18
N ARG A 97 1.36 6.70 -6.71
CA ARG A 97 0.72 7.81 -7.44
C ARG A 97 1.59 8.23 -8.61
N VAL A 98 1.01 8.78 -9.68
CA VAL A 98 1.79 9.20 -10.87
C VAL A 98 2.76 10.33 -10.49
N GLY A 99 2.37 11.23 -9.59
CA GLY A 99 3.27 12.24 -9.02
C GLY A 99 4.49 11.65 -8.31
N GLU A 100 4.33 10.59 -7.50
CA GLU A 100 5.44 9.90 -6.84
C GLU A 100 6.36 9.22 -7.86
N LEU A 101 5.78 8.57 -8.88
CA LEU A 101 6.54 7.91 -9.94
C LEU A 101 7.42 8.91 -10.69
N LYS A 102 6.87 10.08 -11.04
CA LYS A 102 7.61 11.13 -11.76
C LYS A 102 8.71 11.76 -10.92
N GLN A 103 8.48 11.91 -9.61
CA GLN A 103 9.54 12.33 -8.69
C GLN A 103 10.69 11.31 -8.63
N MET A 104 10.41 10.00 -8.64
CA MET A 104 11.46 8.96 -8.69
C MET A 104 12.30 9.04 -9.97
N TYR A 105 11.73 9.53 -11.07
CA TYR A 105 12.42 9.71 -12.35
C TYR A 105 13.04 11.11 -12.51
N GLY A 106 12.96 11.97 -11.49
CA GLY A 106 13.56 13.31 -11.51
C GLY A 106 12.78 14.35 -12.30
N GLU A 107 11.54 14.06 -12.72
CA GLU A 107 10.67 15.01 -13.39
C GLU A 107 10.06 15.98 -12.37
N MET A 108 10.81 17.02 -12.02
CA MET A 108 10.33 18.11 -11.16
C MET A 108 9.46 19.07 -11.99
N GLY A 109 8.14 18.86 -11.96
CA GLY A 109 7.20 19.77 -12.64
C GLY A 109 5.80 19.21 -12.86
N PHE A 110 5.60 17.91 -12.65
CA PHE A 110 4.28 17.31 -12.81
C PHE A 110 3.46 17.41 -11.53
N VAL A 111 2.55 18.37 -11.50
CA VAL A 111 1.46 18.42 -10.52
C VAL A 111 0.33 17.58 -11.09
N ASP A 112 0.13 16.41 -10.52
CA ASP A 112 -0.95 15.51 -10.91
C ASP A 112 -2.31 16.14 -10.57
N ALA A 113 -3.31 15.96 -11.43
CA ALA A 113 -4.64 16.54 -11.21
C ALA A 113 -5.29 16.02 -9.91
N GLU A 114 -5.00 14.78 -9.52
CA GLU A 114 -5.48 14.18 -8.27
C GLU A 114 -4.77 14.72 -7.02
N ASP A 115 -3.54 15.24 -7.13
CA ASP A 115 -2.83 15.87 -6.02
C ASP A 115 -3.40 17.27 -5.72
N ARG A 116 -4.00 17.94 -6.72
CA ARG A 116 -4.75 19.19 -6.52
C ARG A 116 -6.04 18.97 -5.74
N LEU A 117 -6.75 17.87 -5.99
CA LEU A 117 -7.97 17.53 -5.24
C LEU A 117 -7.65 17.09 -3.81
N SER A 118 -6.59 16.32 -3.60
CA SER A 118 -6.22 15.84 -2.26
C SER A 118 -5.66 16.93 -1.34
N LYS A 119 -5.00 17.96 -1.88
CA LYS A 119 -4.49 19.10 -1.09
C LYS A 119 -5.54 20.16 -0.77
N GLY A 120 -6.71 20.13 -1.41
CA GLY A 120 -7.82 21.02 -1.13
C GLY A 120 -8.52 20.75 0.20
N GLU A 121 -8.45 19.53 0.73
CA GLU A 121 -9.21 19.14 1.93
C GLU A 121 -8.41 19.29 3.24
N THR A 122 -7.07 19.34 3.20
CA THR A 122 -6.26 19.37 4.44
C THR A 122 -6.01 20.79 4.99
N GLN A 123 -6.34 21.85 4.26
CA GLN A 123 -6.16 23.22 4.74
C GLN A 123 -7.36 23.82 5.47
N GLU A 124 -8.56 23.25 5.35
CA GLU A 124 -9.72 23.74 6.10
C GLU A 124 -9.83 23.11 7.52
N GLU A 125 -9.44 21.85 7.71
CA GLU A 125 -9.53 21.23 9.05
C GLU A 125 -8.45 21.70 10.05
N LYS A 126 -7.31 22.23 9.60
CA LYS A 126 -6.27 22.77 10.52
C LYS A 126 -6.52 24.24 10.91
N ALA A 127 -7.43 24.93 10.24
CA ALA A 127 -7.81 26.31 10.58
C ALA A 127 -8.99 26.39 11.57
N GLU A 128 -9.82 25.35 11.68
CA GLU A 128 -10.97 25.35 12.60
C GLU A 128 -10.64 24.84 14.01
N ALA A 129 -9.55 24.06 14.19
CA ALA A 129 -9.08 23.62 15.51
C ALA A 129 -8.39 24.73 16.34
N ALA A 130 -8.09 25.89 15.75
CA ALA A 130 -7.38 27.00 16.43
C ALA A 130 -8.30 28.12 16.97
N LYS A 131 -9.63 28.02 16.81
CA LYS A 131 -10.58 29.07 17.22
C LYS A 131 -11.45 28.77 18.46
N LEU A 132 -11.24 27.65 19.16
CA LEU A 132 -12.02 27.28 20.36
C LEU A 132 -11.19 27.16 21.65
N ALA A 133 -10.00 27.78 21.70
CA ALA A 133 -9.25 27.96 22.94
C ALA A 133 -9.60 29.33 23.58
N GLY A 134 -10.81 29.45 24.10
CA GLY A 134 -11.26 30.66 24.80
C GLY A 134 -12.36 30.34 25.81
N ASP A 135 -11.96 30.28 27.08
CA ASP A 135 -12.78 30.53 28.28
C ASP A 135 -13.90 29.53 28.64
N ALA A 136 -13.63 28.62 29.60
CA ALA A 136 -14.59 28.26 30.64
C ALA A 136 -13.91 27.57 31.84
N LYS A 137 -14.13 28.15 33.02
CA LYS A 137 -13.61 27.75 34.33
C LYS A 137 -14.63 26.85 35.05
N GLY A 138 -14.24 25.60 35.34
CA GLY A 138 -14.80 24.69 36.37
C GLY A 138 -16.11 23.95 36.06
N PRO A 139 -16.58 22.99 36.90
CA PRO A 139 -15.91 22.27 37.99
C PRO A 139 -15.72 20.76 37.69
N SER A 140 -14.85 20.11 38.45
CA SER A 140 -14.59 18.67 38.43
C SER A 140 -15.81 17.82 38.84
N PRO A 141 -16.15 16.75 38.10
CA PRO A 141 -16.78 15.58 38.67
C PRO A 141 -15.80 14.40 38.66
N SER A 142 -15.40 14.03 39.88
CA SER A 142 -14.82 12.73 40.21
C SER A 142 -15.81 11.60 39.86
N VAL A 143 -15.50 10.78 38.85
CA VAL A 143 -16.03 9.40 38.73
C VAL A 143 -14.97 8.48 38.11
N SER A 144 -14.24 7.79 38.99
CA SER A 144 -14.03 6.34 38.99
C SER A 144 -13.72 5.61 37.67
N GLY A 145 -12.42 5.35 37.45
CA GLY A 145 -11.87 4.06 36.96
C GLY A 145 -12.26 3.56 35.58
N LEU A 146 -11.42 3.84 34.56
CA LEU A 146 -11.46 3.13 33.27
C LEU A 146 -10.04 2.77 32.79
N PRO A 147 -9.86 1.63 32.07
CA PRO A 147 -8.56 1.04 31.75
C PRO A 147 -7.91 1.69 30.52
N LEU A 148 -6.64 2.07 30.66
CA LEU A 148 -5.81 2.78 29.67
C LEU A 148 -5.28 1.92 28.51
N ASP A 149 -5.80 0.71 28.31
CA ASP A 149 -5.27 -0.21 27.30
C ASP A 149 -6.05 -0.12 25.98
N PRO A 150 -5.42 0.22 24.83
CA PRO A 150 -6.07 0.24 23.52
C PRO A 150 -6.80 -1.06 23.17
N ALA A 151 -6.35 -2.21 23.70
CA ALA A 151 -7.03 -3.49 23.52
C ALA A 151 -8.43 -3.53 24.18
N SER A 152 -8.61 -2.80 25.29
CA SER A 152 -9.88 -2.71 26.01
C SER A 152 -10.91 -1.89 25.24
N ILE A 153 -10.46 -0.81 24.59
CA ILE A 153 -11.30 0.05 23.75
C ILE A 153 -11.77 -0.70 22.50
N ALA A 154 -10.91 -1.49 21.86
CA ALA A 154 -11.28 -2.32 20.71
C ALA A 154 -12.32 -3.39 21.08
N LYS A 155 -12.17 -4.02 22.25
CA LYS A 155 -13.12 -5.02 22.76
C LYS A 155 -14.49 -4.40 23.05
N GLN A 156 -14.53 -3.20 23.62
CA GLN A 156 -15.78 -2.47 23.89
C GLN A 156 -16.55 -2.18 22.59
N ASN A 157 -15.85 -1.65 21.58
CA ASN A 157 -16.44 -1.36 20.27
C ASN A 157 -16.97 -2.61 19.54
N LEU A 158 -16.28 -3.75 19.68
CA LEU A 158 -16.73 -5.02 19.11
C LEU A 158 -18.02 -5.52 19.78
N LEU A 159 -18.08 -5.44 21.12
CA LEU A 159 -19.24 -5.88 21.88
C LEU A 159 -20.48 -5.03 21.61
N ASP A 160 -20.30 -3.71 21.45
CA ASP A 160 -21.40 -2.81 21.11
C ASP A 160 -21.96 -3.07 19.71
N ARG A 161 -21.10 -3.41 18.73
CA ARG A 161 -21.54 -3.84 17.39
C ARG A 161 -22.37 -5.13 17.44
N ILE A 162 -21.96 -6.13 18.22
CA ILE A 162 -22.69 -7.39 18.35
C ILE A 162 -24.08 -7.18 18.98
N ARG A 163 -24.18 -6.30 19.98
CA ARG A 163 -25.46 -5.94 20.60
C ARG A 163 -26.39 -5.23 19.63
N ALA A 164 -25.87 -4.29 18.85
CA ALA A 164 -26.64 -3.59 17.81
C ALA A 164 -27.18 -4.56 16.75
N THR A 165 -26.36 -5.50 16.28
CA THR A 165 -26.79 -6.50 15.27
C THR A 165 -27.79 -7.50 15.83
N ARG A 166 -27.70 -7.91 17.09
CA ARG A 166 -28.70 -8.79 17.71
C ARG A 166 -30.05 -8.10 17.89
N ALA A 167 -30.06 -6.80 18.23
CA ALA A 167 -31.29 -6.04 18.33
C ALA A 167 -32.00 -5.91 16.97
N SER A 168 -31.26 -5.79 15.86
CA SER A 168 -31.87 -5.70 14.52
C SER A 168 -32.40 -7.04 13.99
N VAL A 169 -31.80 -8.17 14.37
CA VAL A 169 -32.22 -9.50 13.89
C VAL A 169 -33.52 -9.98 14.53
N SER A 170 -33.87 -9.50 15.73
CA SER A 170 -35.07 -9.95 16.46
C SER A 170 -36.40 -9.33 16.00
N GLY A 171 -36.40 -8.47 14.96
CA GLY A 171 -37.59 -7.71 14.52
C GLY A 171 -38.29 -8.18 13.23
N ILE A 172 -37.80 -9.23 12.54
CA ILE A 172 -38.25 -9.56 11.16
C ILE A 172 -39.28 -10.71 11.07
N THR A 173 -39.52 -11.50 12.11
CA THR A 173 -40.48 -12.63 12.04
C THR A 173 -41.83 -12.26 12.67
N GLY A 174 -42.69 -11.59 11.92
CA GLY A 174 -44.06 -11.34 12.41
C GLY A 174 -44.96 -10.53 11.49
N ARG A 175 -45.27 -11.01 10.28
CA ARG A 175 -46.49 -10.64 9.54
C ARG A 175 -46.76 -11.60 8.38
N LEU A 176 -47.38 -12.74 8.68
CA LEU A 176 -48.13 -13.52 7.70
C LEU A 176 -49.57 -13.05 7.79
N THR A 177 -50.01 -12.28 6.80
CA THR A 177 -51.40 -11.86 6.64
C THR A 177 -52.17 -12.96 5.90
N ASP A 178 -53.09 -13.61 6.62
CA ASP A 178 -54.18 -14.38 6.04
C ASP A 178 -55.10 -13.46 5.21
N LYS A 179 -55.38 -13.86 3.97
CA LYS A 179 -56.57 -13.40 3.24
C LYS A 179 -57.21 -14.59 2.55
N LYS A 180 -58.48 -14.79 2.93
CA LYS A 180 -59.46 -15.72 2.38
C LYS A 180 -60.35 -14.99 1.39
#